data_AF-A0A7X9H1B7-F1
#
_entry.id   AF-A0A7X9H1B7-F1
#
_cell.length_a   1.000
_cell.length_b   1.000
_cell.length_c   1.000
_cell.angle_alpha   90.00
_cell.angle_beta   90.00
_cell.angle_gamma   90.00
#
_symmetry.space_group_name_H-M   'P 1'
#
loop_
_entity.id
_entity.type
_entity.pdbx_description
1 polymer ?
#
loop_
_entity_poly.entity_id
_entity_poly.type
_entity_poly.pdbx_seq_one_letter_code
_entity_poly.pdbx_strand_id
1 'polypeptide(L)'
;MLKVNYDSKFDILYISIGNPVPSYGDEQVPGLVILKNIKTDEITGVTIFDFMKKVKENTMDDLEIPIEIDIKKISQDISTIN
;
A
#
# COMPACT_ATOMS: atom_id res chain seq x y z
N MET A 1 -7.51 5.77 -11.83
CA MET A 1 -7.01 6.78 -10.88
C MET A 1 -6.50 6.06 -9.65
N LEU A 2 -5.33 6.45 -9.13
CA LEU A 2 -4.75 5.88 -7.92
C LEU A 2 -5.25 6.66 -6.70
N LYS A 3 -5.66 5.97 -5.64
CA LYS A 3 -6.09 6.57 -4.37
C LYS A 3 -5.20 6.07 -3.25
N VAL A 4 -4.74 6.99 -2.42
CA VAL A 4 -3.91 6.69 -1.25
C VAL A 4 -4.67 7.11 0.00
N ASN A 5 -4.72 6.22 1.00
CA ASN A 5 -5.31 6.50 2.30
C ASN A 5 -4.40 5.92 3.38
N TYR A 6 -4.03 6.73 4.35
CA TYR A 6 -3.19 6.31 5.46
C TYR A 6 -4.00 6.34 6.76
N ASP A 7 -4.01 5.22 7.47
CA ASP A 7 -4.58 5.07 8.80
C ASP A 7 -3.47 5.26 9.85
N SER A 8 -3.39 6.47 10.39
CA SER A 8 -2.38 6.83 11.38
C SER A 8 -2.55 6.13 12.73
N LYS A 9 -3.73 5.60 13.03
CA LYS A 9 -3.99 4.90 14.28
C LYS A 9 -3.33 3.52 14.30
N PHE A 10 -3.28 2.85 13.15
CA PHE A 10 -2.76 1.50 13.01
C PHE A 10 -1.48 1.40 12.16
N ASP A 11 -0.97 2.52 11.64
CA ASP A 11 0.19 2.59 10.75
C ASP A 11 0.01 1.73 9.48
N ILE A 12 -1.13 1.92 8.80
CA ILE A 12 -1.48 1.16 7.59
C ILE A 12 -1.66 2.10 6.42
N LEU A 13 -0.97 1.82 5.31
CA LEU A 13 -1.16 2.50 4.04
C LEU A 13 -2.00 1.65 3.09
N TYR A 14 -3.15 2.18 2.66
CA TYR A 14 -4.01 1.59 1.66
C TYR A 14 -3.83 2.33 0.32
N ILE A 15 -3.58 1.56 -0.74
CA ILE A 15 -3.49 2.06 -2.11
C ILE A 15 -4.51 1.32 -2.95
N SER A 16 -5.40 2.05 -3.62
CA SER A 16 -6.41 1.48 -4.53
C SER A 16 -6.21 1.98 -5.95
N ILE A 17 -6.40 1.09 -6.92
CA ILE A 17 -6.20 1.35 -8.35
C ILE A 17 -7.55 1.28 -9.05
N GLY A 18 -7.97 2.41 -9.63
CA GLY A 18 -9.21 2.47 -10.39
C GLY A 18 -10.44 2.53 -9.50
N ASN A 19 -11.52 1.88 -9.94
CA ASN A 19 -12.77 1.81 -9.20
C ASN A 19 -12.77 0.60 -8.25
N PRO A 20 -13.45 0.66 -7.11
CA PRO A 20 -13.59 -0.49 -6.23
C PRO A 20 -14.21 -1.68 -6.97
N VAL A 21 -13.55 -2.83 -6.88
CA VAL A 21 -14.01 -4.11 -7.43
C VAL A 21 -13.79 -5.22 -6.42
N PRO A 22 -14.61 -6.30 -6.45
CA PRO A 22 -14.38 -7.47 -5.61
C PRO A 22 -12.97 -8.03 -5.82
N SER A 23 -12.20 -8.08 -4.74
CA SER A 23 -10.79 -8.48 -4.76
C SER A 23 -10.50 -9.43 -3.63
N TYR A 24 -9.53 -10.32 -3.81
CA TYR A 24 -8.93 -11.08 -2.72
C TYR A 24 -7.56 -10.49 -2.38
N GLY A 25 -7.15 -10.66 -1.12
CA GLY A 25 -5.83 -10.25 -0.65
C GLY A 25 -4.86 -11.42 -0.69
N ASP A 26 -3.67 -11.16 -1.18
CA ASP A 26 -2.57 -12.11 -1.32
C ASP A 26 -1.33 -11.53 -0.63
N GLU A 27 -0.97 -12.07 0.54
CA GLU A 27 0.20 -11.65 1.30
C GLU A 27 1.45 -12.35 0.76
N GLN A 28 2.24 -11.63 -0.03
CA GLN A 28 3.46 -12.17 -0.63
C GLN A 28 4.61 -12.24 0.37
N VAL A 29 4.74 -11.19 1.18
CA VAL A 29 5.74 -11.06 2.26
C VAL A 29 5.08 -10.43 3.48
N PRO A 30 5.57 -10.70 4.71
CA PRO A 30 4.98 -10.17 5.93
C PRO A 30 4.77 -8.65 5.88
N GLY A 31 3.52 -8.22 5.99
CA GLY A 31 3.14 -6.81 6.01
C GLY A 31 2.91 -6.17 4.64
N LEU A 32 2.91 -6.94 3.54
CA LEU A 32 2.50 -6.51 2.21
C LEU A 32 1.39 -7.42 1.66
N VAL A 33 0.19 -6.86 1.51
CA VAL A 33 -0.93 -7.55 0.88
C VAL A 33 -1.21 -6.94 -0.48
N ILE A 34 -1.12 -7.74 -1.54
CA ILE A 34 -1.53 -7.35 -2.89
C ILE A 34 -3.01 -7.68 -3.05
N LEU A 35 -3.81 -6.70 -3.46
CA LEU A 35 -5.22 -6.91 -3.79
C LEU A 35 -5.33 -7.22 -5.28
N LYS A 36 -5.99 -8.33 -5.61
CA LYS A 36 -6.20 -8.79 -6.99
C LYS A 36 -7.68 -9.00 -7.26
N ASN A 37 -8.13 -8.64 -8.46
CA ASN A 37 -9.50 -8.87 -8.91
C ASN A 37 -9.81 -10.38 -8.85
N ILE A 38 -10.90 -10.75 -8.17
CA ILE A 38 -11.25 -12.16 -7.95
C ILE A 38 -11.55 -12.95 -9.24
N LYS A 39 -11.77 -12.28 -10.37
CA LYS A 39 -12.06 -12.92 -11.66
C LYS A 39 -10.89 -12.87 -12.64
N THR A 40 -10.05 -11.85 -12.58
CA THR A 40 -9.03 -11.57 -13.62
C THR A 40 -7.60 -11.62 -13.11
N ASP A 41 -7.38 -11.73 -11.79
CA ASP A 41 -6.07 -11.64 -11.14
C ASP A 41 -5.30 -10.32 -11.36
N GLU A 42 -5.93 -9.34 -12.02
CA GLU A 42 -5.35 -8.01 -12.19
C GLU A 42 -5.22 -7.31 -10.83
N ILE A 43 -4.10 -6.60 -10.62
CA ILE A 43 -3.85 -5.88 -9.37
C ILE A 43 -4.81 -4.69 -9.25
N THR A 44 -5.54 -4.65 -8.14
CA THR A 44 -6.54 -3.61 -7.83
C THR A 44 -6.11 -2.71 -6.68
N GLY A 45 -5.04 -3.07 -5.97
CA GLY A 45 -4.51 -2.28 -4.87
C GLY A 45 -3.42 -2.98 -4.08
N VAL A 46 -2.93 -2.29 -3.07
CA VAL A 46 -1.90 -2.79 -2.15
C VAL A 46 -2.21 -2.26 -0.74
N THR A 47 -2.03 -3.10 0.27
CA THR A 47 -2.05 -2.71 1.68
C THR A 47 -0.67 -2.95 2.27
N ILE A 48 -0.10 -1.92 2.90
CA ILE A 48 1.21 -1.98 3.55
C ILE A 48 1.02 -1.71 5.04
N PHE A 49 1.37 -2.70 5.86
CA PHE A 49 1.36 -2.60 7.32
C PHE A 49 2.67 -2.01 7.82
N ASP A 50 2.65 -1.40 9.01
CA ASP A 50 3.80 -0.74 9.63
C ASP A 50 4.47 0.27 8.68
N PHE A 51 3.68 0.99 7.87
CA PHE A 51 4.20 1.76 6.74
C PHE A 51 5.22 2.83 7.16
N MET A 52 4.86 3.72 8.07
CA MET A 52 5.74 4.78 8.54
C MET A 52 6.90 4.22 9.36
N LYS A 53 6.70 3.11 10.08
CA LYS A 53 7.80 2.38 10.71
C LYS A 53 8.81 1.89 9.68
N LYS A 54 8.37 1.20 8.61
CA LYS A 54 9.26 0.72 7.54
C LYS A 54 9.97 1.85 6.80
N VAL A 55 9.31 2.99 6.59
CA VAL A 55 9.94 4.20 6.05
C VAL A 55 11.06 4.70 6.96
N LYS A 56 10.82 4.79 8.27
CA LYS A 56 11.83 5.26 9.26
C LYS A 56 13.00 4.28 9.42
N GLU A 57 12.72 2.99 9.36
CA GLU A 57 13.72 1.92 9.48
C GLU A 57 14.43 1.63 8.14
N ASN A 58 14.00 2.27 7.05
CA ASN A 58 14.50 2.08 5.69
C ASN A 58 14.42 0.61 5.22
N THR A 59 13.31 -0.06 5.56
CA THR A 59 12.99 -1.47 5.21
C THR A 59 11.89 -1.57 4.14
N MET A 60 11.59 -0.46 3.45
CA MET A 60 10.62 -0.45 2.36
C MET A 60 11.09 -1.22 1.12
N ASP A 61 12.41 -1.29 0.90
CA ASP A 61 13.00 -1.99 -0.24
C ASP A 61 12.85 -3.52 -0.14
N ASP A 62 12.54 -4.04 1.06
CA ASP A 62 12.22 -5.46 1.28
C ASP A 62 10.83 -5.85 0.76
N LEU A 63 9.99 -4.84 0.43
CA LEU A 63 8.65 -5.06 -0.08
C LEU A 63 8.66 -5.08 -1.62
N GLU A 64 8.29 -6.22 -2.20
CA GLU A 64 8.10 -6.36 -3.65
C GLU A 64 6.76 -5.73 -4.09
N ILE A 65 6.65 -4.41 -4.01
CA ILE A 65 5.44 -3.67 -4.36
C ILE A 65 5.25 -3.71 -5.89
N PRO A 66 4.19 -4.33 -6.42
CA PRO A 66 4.05 -4.59 -7.86
C PRO A 66 3.48 -3.39 -8.64
N ILE A 67 3.57 -2.18 -8.07
CA ILE A 67 2.99 -0.96 -8.63
C ILE A 67 3.99 0.19 -8.52
N GLU A 68 4.02 1.05 -9.53
CA GLU A 68 4.90 2.22 -9.53
C GLU A 68 4.30 3.32 -8.65
N ILE A 69 4.94 3.58 -7.50
CA ILE A 69 4.53 4.60 -6.52
C ILE A 69 5.73 5.32 -5.92
N ASP A 70 5.59 6.61 -5.67
CA ASP A 70 6.61 7.41 -4.98
C ASP A 70 6.37 7.37 -3.46
N ILE A 71 7.00 6.38 -2.82
CA ILE A 71 6.94 6.19 -1.36
C ILE A 71 7.43 7.43 -0.60
N LYS A 72 8.47 8.10 -1.10
CA LYS A 72 9.05 9.27 -0.43
C LYS A 72 8.03 10.39 -0.40
N LYS A 73 7.42 10.70 -1.54
CA LYS A 73 6.35 11.70 -1.62
C LYS A 73 5.17 11.36 -0.71
N ILE A 74 4.69 10.12 -0.74
CA ILE A 74 3.57 9.68 0.11
C ILE A 74 3.90 9.88 1.60
N SER A 75 5.10 9.48 2.04
CA SER A 75 5.52 9.63 3.44
C SER A 75 5.64 11.10 3.87
N GLN A 76 6.05 11.99 2.97
CA GLN A 76 6.14 13.43 3.21
C GLN A 76 4.76 14.08 3.32
N ASP A 77 3.84 13.73 2.41
CA ASP A 77 2.46 14.23 2.44
C ASP A 77 1.77 13.84 3.75
N ILE A 78 1.95 12.59 4.20
CA ILE A 78 1.43 12.11 5.49
C ILE A 78 2.03 12.87 6.67
N SER A 79 3.34 13.15 6.64
CA SER A 79 4.03 13.85 7.73
C SER A 79 3.68 15.33 7.83
N THR A 80 3.12 15.93 6.78
CA THR A 80 2.72 17.34 6.74
C THR A 80 1.29 17.57 7.24
N ILE A 81 0.48 16.51 7.27
CA ILE A 81 -0.95 16.55 7.67
C ILE A 81 -1.13 16.25 9.17
N ASN A 82 -0.13 15.65 9.82
CA ASN A 82 -0.11 15.36 11.26
C ASN A 82 0.69 16.41 12.04
#